data_AF-A0A3M7M6E7-F1
#
_entry.id   AF-A0A3M7M6E7-F1
#
_cell.length_a   1.000
_cell.length_b   1.000
_cell.length_c   1.000
_cell.angle_alpha   90.00
_cell.angle_beta   90.00
_cell.angle_gamma   90.00
#
_symmetry.space_group_name_H-M   'P 1'
#
loop_
_entity.id
_entity.type
_entity.pdbx_description
1 polymer ?
#
loop_
_entity_poly.entity_id
_entity_poly.type
_entity_poly.pdbx_seq_one_letter_code
_entity_poly.pdbx_strand_id
1 'polypeptide(L)'
;MIIFEGKTGLRDKAKRDYRLLLLDGHGSHVTPGFLDFCISHRTLLAVLPPHSSHRLQPLDVGMFKPLSSAYTAELNKLSHRSQGLVEVHKSDFLWLFWAVWTHAFTSDKIRSSFAATGVHPRNADAVLKHLKRSTPQHDMDIELGDHGDGDTVRQLSNFLDFAMSGCEKNKISAVKDAIASLQVNNEILHYENTNLRQVISTKNRPIRQKKTLELQQYKEYHTPAVAREKKKVEREKERKERAKELAARSAKKARDRAAATLQKARDKQSKPRRKASSSQKSKISKRGSDAGSQSGGVSASQGAQPPTKTTTRGRNIRLPKKFE
;
A
#
# COMPACT_ATOMS: atom_id res chain seq x y z
N MET A 1 10.99 -16.76 -10.05
CA MET A 1 10.61 -17.54 -11.24
C MET A 1 11.11 -16.84 -12.51
N ILE A 2 12.07 -17.43 -13.22
CA ILE A 2 12.59 -16.91 -14.51
C ILE A 2 12.58 -18.04 -15.54
N ILE A 3 12.05 -17.79 -16.74
CA ILE A 3 12.18 -18.69 -17.88
C ILE A 3 13.44 -18.29 -18.65
N PHE A 4 14.37 -19.21 -18.82
CA PHE A 4 15.47 -19.05 -19.78
C PHE A 4 15.05 -19.65 -21.13
N GLU A 5 15.10 -18.85 -22.18
CA GLU A 5 14.84 -19.28 -23.56
C GLU A 5 16.11 -19.04 -24.39
N GLY A 6 16.83 -20.12 -24.70
CA GLY A 6 18.12 -20.07 -25.39
C GLY A 6 18.07 -19.58 -26.84
N LYS A 7 16.87 -19.31 -27.37
CA LYS A 7 16.61 -18.70 -28.68
C LYS A 7 15.46 -17.70 -28.50
N THR A 8 15.75 -16.41 -28.56
CA THR A 8 14.74 -15.34 -28.48
C THR A 8 13.84 -15.33 -29.73
N GLY A 9 12.84 -16.21 -29.75
CA GLY A 9 11.92 -16.38 -30.87
C GLY A 9 10.49 -16.36 -30.39
N LEU A 10 9.73 -15.34 -30.82
CA LEU A 10 8.30 -15.23 -30.52
C LEU A 10 7.57 -16.56 -30.79
N ARG A 11 6.84 -17.01 -29.75
CA ARG A 11 5.73 -17.98 -29.64
C ARG A 11 5.58 -19.15 -30.63
N ASP A 12 5.79 -18.93 -31.92
CA ASP A 12 5.61 -19.91 -33.00
C ASP A 12 6.83 -20.80 -33.25
N LYS A 13 8.06 -20.27 -33.12
CA LYS A 13 9.28 -21.10 -33.17
C LYS A 13 9.45 -21.95 -31.90
N ALA A 14 8.95 -21.46 -30.76
CA ALA A 14 9.14 -22.05 -29.44
C ALA A 14 8.18 -23.23 -29.11
N LYS A 15 7.55 -23.86 -30.12
CA LYS A 15 6.70 -25.07 -29.96
C LYS A 15 7.48 -26.39 -29.99
N ARG A 16 8.72 -26.39 -30.48
CA ARG A 16 9.54 -27.60 -30.69
C ARG A 16 10.61 -27.84 -29.61
N ASP A 17 11.18 -26.78 -29.04
CA ASP A 17 12.28 -26.86 -28.07
C ASP A 17 11.77 -26.83 -26.61
N TYR A 18 12.49 -27.50 -25.70
CA TYR A 18 12.24 -27.43 -24.25
C TYR A 18 12.71 -26.10 -23.67
N ARG A 19 12.02 -25.61 -22.62
CA ARG A 19 12.39 -24.38 -21.88
C ARG A 19 12.82 -24.72 -20.47
N LEU A 20 13.77 -23.96 -19.91
CA LEU A 20 14.20 -24.13 -18.52
C LEU A 20 13.58 -23.05 -17.64
N LEU A 21 12.95 -23.45 -16.54
CA LEU A 21 12.36 -22.56 -15.55
C LEU A 21 13.08 -22.69 -14.21
N LEU A 22 13.70 -21.60 -13.76
CA LEU A 22 14.37 -21.50 -12.47
C LEU A 22 13.40 -21.05 -11.37
N LEU A 23 13.31 -21.82 -10.29
CA LEU A 23 12.56 -21.50 -9.07
C LEU A 23 13.50 -21.38 -7.85
N ASP A 24 13.12 -20.52 -6.90
CA ASP A 24 13.86 -20.16 -5.68
C ASP A 24 13.71 -21.15 -4.52
N GLY A 25 13.18 -22.35 -4.75
CA GLY A 25 13.00 -23.37 -3.73
C GLY A 25 11.86 -23.12 -2.73
N HIS A 26 11.13 -21.99 -2.82
CA HIS A 26 10.05 -21.72 -1.88
C HIS A 26 8.84 -22.64 -2.15
N GLY A 27 8.48 -23.47 -1.17
CA GLY A 27 7.53 -24.58 -1.33
C GLY A 27 6.10 -24.22 -1.76
N SER A 28 5.73 -22.93 -1.78
CA SER A 28 4.47 -22.46 -2.37
C SER A 28 4.44 -22.48 -3.90
N HIS A 29 5.59 -22.55 -4.57
CA HIS A 29 5.68 -22.47 -6.03
C HIS A 29 5.61 -23.82 -6.74
N VAL A 30 5.69 -24.94 -6.00
CA VAL A 30 5.64 -26.29 -6.56
C VAL A 30 4.35 -26.97 -6.10
N THR A 31 3.32 -26.89 -6.93
CA THR A 31 2.04 -27.61 -6.72
C THR A 31 1.86 -28.66 -7.83
N PRO A 32 1.13 -29.78 -7.59
CA PRO A 32 0.92 -30.82 -8.61
C PRO A 32 0.40 -30.28 -9.94
N GLY A 33 -0.68 -29.49 -9.91
CA GLY A 33 -1.25 -28.89 -11.13
C GLY A 33 -0.32 -27.89 -11.85
N PHE A 34 0.67 -27.32 -11.15
CA PHE A 34 1.72 -26.51 -11.78
C PHE A 34 2.78 -27.38 -12.46
N LEU A 35 3.12 -28.53 -11.88
CA LEU A 35 4.00 -29.53 -12.52
C LEU A 35 3.36 -30.10 -13.79
N ASP A 36 2.08 -30.48 -13.73
CA ASP A 36 1.31 -30.95 -14.89
C ASP A 36 1.25 -29.90 -16.02
N PHE A 37 1.08 -28.63 -15.65
CA PHE A 37 1.17 -27.51 -16.57
C PHE A 37 2.56 -27.38 -17.20
N CYS A 38 3.64 -27.47 -16.42
CA CYS A 38 5.00 -27.41 -16.94
C CYS A 38 5.32 -28.58 -17.88
N ILE A 39 4.93 -29.81 -17.54
CA ILE A 39 5.12 -31.02 -18.36
C ILE A 39 4.39 -30.87 -19.70
N SER A 40 3.09 -30.51 -19.67
CA SER A 40 2.29 -30.32 -20.89
C SER A 40 2.80 -29.20 -21.81
N HIS A 41 3.55 -28.23 -21.27
CA HIS A 41 4.14 -27.12 -22.01
C HIS A 41 5.66 -27.26 -22.26
N ARG A 42 6.23 -28.48 -22.14
CA ARG A 42 7.66 -28.78 -22.34
C ARG A 42 8.61 -27.85 -21.56
N THR A 43 8.20 -27.47 -20.36
CA THR A 43 8.97 -26.61 -19.45
C THR A 43 9.63 -27.48 -18.38
N LEU A 44 10.96 -27.61 -18.46
CA LEU A 44 11.77 -28.27 -17.45
C LEU A 44 11.88 -27.37 -16.22
N LEU A 45 11.67 -27.93 -15.04
CA LEU A 45 11.74 -27.21 -13.78
C LEU A 45 13.08 -27.49 -13.09
N ALA A 46 13.83 -26.44 -12.78
CA ALA A 46 15.00 -26.51 -11.92
C ALA A 46 14.73 -25.70 -10.65
N VAL A 47 14.65 -26.42 -9.53
CA VAL A 47 14.45 -25.85 -8.20
C VAL A 47 15.83 -25.63 -7.58
N LEU A 48 16.14 -24.38 -7.27
CA LEU A 48 17.41 -24.02 -6.63
C LEU A 48 17.45 -24.52 -5.18
N PRO A 49 18.62 -24.89 -4.64
CA PRO A 49 18.78 -25.21 -3.22
C PRO A 49 18.29 -24.08 -2.30
N PRO A 50 17.77 -24.39 -1.10
CA PRO A 50 17.36 -23.36 -0.15
C PRO A 50 18.51 -22.41 0.19
N HIS A 51 18.19 -21.13 0.39
CA HIS A 51 19.15 -20.06 0.69
C HIS A 51 20.26 -19.83 -0.37
N SER A 52 20.08 -20.29 -1.61
CA SER A 52 21.06 -20.12 -2.70
C SER A 52 20.74 -19.01 -3.70
N SER A 53 19.57 -18.36 -3.59
CA SER A 53 19.05 -17.41 -4.58
C SER A 53 20.03 -16.27 -4.87
N HIS A 54 20.66 -15.69 -3.85
CA HIS A 54 21.69 -14.64 -3.98
C HIS A 54 22.98 -15.04 -4.71
N ARG A 55 23.10 -16.30 -5.16
CA ARG A 55 24.24 -16.83 -5.95
C ARG A 55 23.83 -17.52 -7.24
N LEU A 56 22.67 -18.19 -7.25
CA LEU A 56 22.21 -19.03 -8.35
C LEU A 56 21.00 -18.45 -9.11
N GLN A 57 20.35 -17.42 -8.59
CA GLN A 57 19.20 -16.78 -9.24
C GLN A 57 19.66 -15.56 -10.07
N PRO A 58 19.55 -15.58 -11.41
CA PRO A 58 20.02 -14.48 -12.26
C PRO A 58 19.39 -13.13 -11.91
N LEU A 59 18.11 -13.15 -11.49
CA LEU A 59 17.37 -11.95 -11.09
C LEU A 59 18.02 -11.27 -9.88
N ASP A 60 18.43 -12.05 -8.89
CA ASP A 60 18.95 -11.56 -7.61
C ASP A 60 20.40 -11.10 -7.75
N VAL A 61 21.20 -11.86 -8.52
CA VAL A 61 22.62 -11.57 -8.76
C VAL A 61 22.81 -10.35 -9.67
N GLY A 62 22.04 -10.24 -10.77
CA GLY A 62 22.33 -9.27 -11.83
C GLY A 62 21.26 -8.22 -12.12
N MET A 63 19.99 -8.43 -11.77
CA MET A 63 18.88 -7.58 -12.26
C MET A 63 18.23 -6.72 -11.18
N PHE A 64 17.98 -7.25 -9.98
CA PHE A 64 17.24 -6.54 -8.94
C PHE A 64 18.00 -5.35 -8.36
N LYS A 65 19.32 -5.44 -8.17
CA LYS A 65 20.12 -4.29 -7.70
C LYS A 65 20.09 -3.14 -8.72
N PRO A 66 20.43 -3.32 -10.02
CA PRO A 66 20.28 -2.26 -11.02
C PRO A 66 18.86 -1.72 -11.16
N LEU A 67 17.83 -2.59 -11.12
CA LEU A 67 16.42 -2.17 -11.15
C LEU A 67 16.08 -1.25 -9.97
N SER A 68 16.48 -1.63 -8.76
CA SER A 68 16.23 -0.84 -7.54
C SER A 68 16.95 0.50 -7.59
N SER A 69 18.24 0.51 -7.98
CA SER A 69 19.02 1.75 -8.10
C SER A 69 18.42 2.71 -9.13
N ALA A 70 18.03 2.20 -10.30
CA ALA A 70 17.39 3.00 -11.34
C ALA A 70 15.99 3.51 -10.92
N TYR A 71 15.23 2.72 -10.14
CA TYR A 71 13.94 3.15 -9.60
C TYR A 71 14.08 4.26 -8.56
N THR A 72 15.07 4.15 -7.66
CA THR A 72 15.42 5.24 -6.73
C THR A 72 15.87 6.49 -7.49
N ALA A 73 16.64 6.35 -8.57
CA ALA A 73 17.05 7.50 -9.38
C ALA A 73 15.86 8.20 -10.06
N GLU A 74 14.88 7.47 -10.61
CA GLU A 74 13.67 8.08 -11.16
C GLU A 74 12.78 8.72 -10.08
N LEU A 75 12.69 8.14 -8.89
CA LEU A 75 12.01 8.79 -7.75
C LEU A 75 12.68 10.10 -7.35
N ASN A 76 14.02 10.13 -7.28
CA ASN A 76 14.77 11.35 -6.99
C ASN A 76 14.55 12.40 -8.09
N LYS A 77 14.63 12.02 -9.38
CA LYS A 77 14.30 12.93 -10.50
C LYS A 77 12.87 13.48 -10.40
N LEU A 78 11.88 12.65 -10.07
CA LEU A 78 10.50 13.11 -9.88
C LEU A 78 10.39 14.08 -8.70
N SER A 79 11.07 13.80 -7.58
CA SER A 79 11.13 14.69 -6.41
C SER A 79 11.74 16.05 -6.78
N HIS A 80 12.88 16.08 -7.46
CA HIS A 80 13.52 17.31 -7.95
C HIS A 80 12.64 18.08 -8.94
N ARG A 81 12.10 17.42 -9.97
CA ARG A 81 11.20 18.07 -10.97
C ARG A 81 9.92 18.63 -10.38
N SER A 82 9.50 18.13 -9.21
CA SER A 82 8.31 18.59 -8.51
C SER A 82 8.62 19.46 -7.30
N GLN A 83 9.89 19.78 -7.03
CA GLN A 83 10.34 20.50 -5.83
C GLN A 83 9.81 19.88 -4.51
N GLY A 84 9.54 18.57 -4.50
CA GLY A 84 8.91 17.88 -3.37
C GLY A 84 7.41 18.18 -3.15
N LEU A 85 6.78 19.02 -3.96
CA LEU A 85 5.36 19.43 -3.84
C LEU A 85 4.38 18.31 -4.23
N VAL A 86 4.88 17.17 -4.70
CA VAL A 86 4.11 16.07 -5.30
C VAL A 86 4.34 14.80 -4.50
N GLU A 87 3.33 14.45 -3.70
CA GLU A 87 3.27 13.13 -3.08
C GLU A 87 3.24 12.03 -4.14
N VAL A 88 4.01 10.96 -3.90
CA VAL A 88 4.02 9.75 -4.73
C VAL A 88 3.06 8.73 -4.13
N HIS A 89 2.04 8.33 -4.87
CA HIS A 89 1.05 7.36 -4.40
C HIS A 89 1.31 5.96 -4.95
N LYS A 90 0.66 4.94 -4.38
CA LYS A 90 0.75 3.55 -4.87
C LYS A 90 0.24 3.38 -6.32
N SER A 91 -0.61 4.30 -6.79
CA SER A 91 -1.03 4.38 -8.20
C SER A 91 0.12 4.70 -9.16
N ASP A 92 1.13 5.44 -8.69
CA ASP A 92 2.24 5.91 -9.51
C ASP A 92 3.29 4.82 -9.76
N PHE A 93 3.32 3.80 -8.89
CA PHE A 93 4.26 2.69 -8.97
C PHE A 93 4.31 2.08 -10.38
N LEU A 94 3.16 1.77 -11.00
CA LEU A 94 3.16 1.02 -12.27
C LEU A 94 3.77 1.80 -13.44
N TRP A 95 3.58 3.11 -13.53
CA TRP A 95 4.12 3.89 -14.66
C TRP A 95 5.59 4.25 -14.46
N LEU A 96 6.00 4.57 -13.23
CA LEU A 96 7.40 4.75 -12.85
C LEU A 96 8.19 3.45 -13.02
N PHE A 97 7.66 2.34 -12.49
CA PHE A 97 8.27 1.02 -12.62
C PHE A 97 8.40 0.59 -14.07
N TRP A 98 7.39 0.83 -14.91
CA TRP A 98 7.46 0.44 -16.33
C TRP A 98 8.57 1.18 -17.08
N ALA A 99 8.69 2.49 -16.89
CA ALA A 99 9.78 3.28 -17.50
C ALA A 99 11.16 2.77 -17.07
N VAL A 100 11.35 2.55 -15.76
CA VAL A 100 12.60 2.00 -15.22
C VAL A 100 12.86 0.59 -15.74
N TRP A 101 11.84 -0.27 -15.78
CA TRP A 101 11.94 -1.65 -16.25
C TRP A 101 12.47 -1.72 -17.68
N THR A 102 11.97 -0.87 -18.59
CA THR A 102 12.44 -0.82 -19.99
C THR A 102 13.91 -0.43 -20.14
N HIS A 103 14.49 0.31 -19.19
CA HIS A 103 15.93 0.65 -19.17
C HIS A 103 16.79 -0.32 -18.35
N ALA A 104 16.20 -0.99 -17.35
CA ALA A 104 16.89 -1.95 -16.49
C ALA A 104 16.99 -3.35 -17.13
N PHE A 105 15.95 -3.81 -17.83
CA PHE A 105 15.88 -5.16 -18.42
C PHE A 105 16.31 -5.18 -19.90
N THR A 106 17.56 -4.80 -20.17
CA THR A 106 18.16 -4.97 -21.50
C THR A 106 18.69 -6.39 -21.70
N SER A 107 18.69 -6.86 -22.96
CA SER A 107 19.16 -8.20 -23.34
C SER A 107 20.56 -8.53 -22.80
N ASP A 108 21.47 -7.55 -22.79
CA ASP A 108 22.86 -7.75 -22.39
C ASP A 108 23.03 -7.85 -20.88
N LYS A 109 22.28 -7.05 -20.10
CA LYS A 109 22.20 -7.19 -18.63
C LYS A 109 21.62 -8.56 -18.25
N ILE A 110 20.56 -8.99 -18.95
CA ILE A 110 19.97 -10.32 -18.76
C ILE A 110 21.01 -11.41 -19.06
N ARG A 111 21.65 -11.41 -20.24
CA ARG A 111 22.70 -12.38 -20.60
C ARG A 111 23.85 -12.41 -19.58
N SER A 112 24.33 -11.24 -19.15
CA SER A 112 25.36 -11.10 -18.13
C SER A 112 24.93 -11.74 -16.79
N SER A 113 23.68 -11.54 -16.36
CA SER A 113 23.14 -12.17 -15.13
C SER A 113 23.08 -13.70 -15.20
N PHE A 114 22.79 -14.27 -16.37
CA PHE A 114 22.80 -15.71 -16.61
C PHE A 114 24.22 -16.30 -16.70
N ALA A 115 25.20 -15.51 -17.15
CA ALA A 115 26.60 -15.90 -17.17
C ALA A 115 27.23 -15.84 -15.76
N ALA A 116 26.93 -14.80 -14.98
CA ALA A 116 27.40 -14.64 -13.59
C ALA A 116 26.94 -15.77 -12.66
N THR A 117 25.72 -16.28 -12.88
CA THR A 117 25.16 -17.43 -12.17
C THR A 117 25.62 -18.78 -12.70
N GLY A 118 26.43 -18.82 -13.76
CA GLY A 118 26.92 -20.05 -14.38
C GLY A 118 25.85 -20.90 -15.07
N VAL A 119 24.63 -20.36 -15.26
CA VAL A 119 23.51 -21.06 -15.90
C VAL A 119 23.66 -21.06 -17.41
N HIS A 120 24.01 -19.91 -18.00
CA HIS A 120 24.23 -19.79 -19.44
C HIS A 120 25.28 -18.71 -19.76
N PRO A 121 26.46 -19.07 -20.32
CA PRO A 121 26.93 -20.44 -20.60
C PRO A 121 27.04 -21.29 -19.33
N ARG A 122 26.88 -22.62 -19.44
CA ARG A 122 26.95 -23.54 -18.30
C ARG A 122 28.38 -23.58 -17.76
N ASN A 123 28.62 -22.94 -16.61
CA ASN A 123 29.94 -22.82 -16.01
C ASN A 123 29.87 -22.78 -14.48
N ALA A 124 30.25 -23.88 -13.82
CA ALA A 124 30.24 -23.96 -12.35
C ALA A 124 31.29 -23.05 -11.69
N ASP A 125 32.41 -22.78 -12.36
CA ASP A 125 33.51 -21.99 -11.80
C ASP A 125 33.15 -20.52 -11.57
N ALA A 126 32.16 -19.99 -12.32
CA ALA A 126 31.63 -18.65 -12.08
C ALA A 126 31.12 -18.51 -10.64
N VAL A 127 30.28 -19.46 -10.20
CA VAL A 127 29.72 -19.48 -8.84
C VAL A 127 30.79 -19.84 -7.79
N LEU A 128 31.67 -20.80 -8.10
CA LEU A 128 32.72 -21.24 -7.18
C LEU A 128 33.77 -20.14 -6.88
N LYS A 129 34.02 -19.23 -7.83
CA LYS A 129 34.87 -18.04 -7.60
C LYS A 129 34.26 -17.10 -6.56
N HIS A 130 32.95 -16.86 -6.61
CA HIS A 130 32.25 -16.03 -5.63
C HIS A 130 32.17 -16.69 -4.24
N LEU A 131 32.28 -18.01 -4.14
CA LEU A 131 32.41 -18.71 -2.86
C LEU A 131 33.75 -18.46 -2.16
N LYS A 132 34.77 -17.99 -2.89
CA LYS A 132 36.17 -17.90 -2.44
C LYS A 132 36.69 -16.46 -2.27
N ARG A 133 35.88 -15.43 -2.52
CA ARG A 133 36.33 -14.03 -2.56
C ARG A 133 35.38 -13.07 -1.85
N SER A 134 35.94 -12.25 -0.95
CA SER A 134 35.24 -11.10 -0.35
C SER A 134 35.09 -9.96 -1.38
N THR A 135 34.10 -9.10 -1.16
CA THR A 135 33.61 -8.08 -2.11
C THR A 135 34.50 -6.85 -2.29
N PRO A 136 34.62 -6.33 -3.52
CA PRO A 136 34.80 -4.91 -3.80
C PRO A 136 33.51 -4.24 -4.33
N GLN A 137 33.37 -2.94 -4.08
CA GLN A 137 32.36 -2.08 -4.71
C GLN A 137 32.75 -1.73 -6.15
N HIS A 138 31.78 -1.26 -6.94
CA HIS A 138 31.99 -0.77 -8.31
C HIS A 138 31.30 0.58 -8.42
N ASP A 139 32.09 1.62 -8.68
CA ASP A 139 31.61 2.98 -8.92
C ASP A 139 31.09 3.10 -10.36
N MET A 140 30.16 4.04 -10.59
CA MET A 140 29.53 4.25 -11.89
C MET A 140 29.52 5.76 -12.15
N ASP A 141 30.51 6.23 -12.90
CA ASP A 141 30.55 7.61 -13.37
C ASP A 141 29.41 7.87 -14.36
N ILE A 142 28.75 9.03 -14.23
CA ILE A 142 27.71 9.50 -15.13
C ILE A 142 28.20 10.83 -15.70
N GLU A 143 28.68 10.81 -16.93
CA GLU A 143 28.90 12.04 -17.71
C GLU A 143 27.54 12.65 -18.08
N LEU A 144 27.27 13.85 -17.57
CA LEU A 144 26.27 14.73 -18.16
C LEU A 144 26.94 15.59 -19.23
N GLY A 145 26.55 15.40 -20.48
CA GLY A 145 26.91 16.31 -21.56
C GLY A 145 26.15 17.62 -21.43
N ASP A 146 26.89 18.72 -21.27
CA ASP A 146 26.37 20.08 -21.34
C ASP A 146 26.13 20.50 -22.80
N HIS A 147 25.01 21.15 -23.10
CA HIS A 147 24.64 21.72 -24.40
C HIS A 147 23.84 23.01 -24.16
N GLY A 148 24.54 24.09 -23.80
CA GLY A 148 24.01 25.45 -23.69
C GLY A 148 24.36 26.31 -24.92
N ASP A 149 23.35 26.97 -25.51
CA ASP A 149 23.47 27.86 -26.66
C ASP A 149 24.18 29.19 -26.30
N GLY A 150 25.50 29.20 -26.43
CA GLY A 150 26.37 30.29 -25.97
C GLY A 150 26.40 31.57 -26.83
N ASP A 151 25.67 31.60 -27.95
CA ASP A 151 25.80 32.69 -28.95
C ASP A 151 25.00 33.95 -28.57
N THR A 152 23.86 33.80 -27.88
CA THR A 152 23.00 34.93 -27.49
C THR A 152 23.66 35.87 -26.47
N VAL A 153 24.35 35.32 -25.46
CA VAL A 153 25.05 36.07 -24.41
C VAL A 153 26.17 36.94 -24.98
N ARG A 154 26.91 36.40 -25.97
CA ARG A 154 28.01 37.11 -26.63
C ARG A 154 27.50 38.30 -27.44
N GLN A 155 26.38 38.13 -28.14
CA GLN A 155 25.73 39.20 -28.91
C GLN A 155 25.22 40.32 -28.00
N LEU A 156 24.55 39.98 -26.88
CA LEU A 156 24.08 40.96 -25.88
C LEU A 156 25.22 41.73 -25.20
N SER A 157 26.31 41.05 -24.84
CA SER A 157 27.49 41.69 -24.23
C SER A 157 28.15 42.70 -25.18
N ASN A 158 28.32 42.34 -26.46
CA ASN A 158 28.88 43.21 -27.49
C ASN A 158 27.99 44.43 -27.76
N PHE A 159 26.67 44.24 -27.78
CA PHE A 159 25.71 45.36 -27.93
C PHE A 159 25.76 46.31 -26.72
N LEU A 160 25.88 45.78 -25.50
CA LEU A 160 25.99 46.60 -24.30
C LEU A 160 27.29 47.42 -24.27
N ASP A 161 28.43 46.83 -24.66
CA ASP A 161 29.70 47.56 -24.78
C ASP A 161 29.65 48.67 -25.84
N PHE A 162 28.98 48.42 -26.97
CA PHE A 162 28.77 49.42 -28.01
C PHE A 162 27.91 50.59 -27.51
N ALA A 163 26.77 50.28 -26.87
CA ALA A 163 25.82 51.28 -26.36
C ALA A 163 26.36 52.08 -25.16
N MET A 164 27.21 51.48 -24.33
CA MET A 164 27.75 52.08 -23.10
C MET A 164 29.17 52.63 -23.26
N SER A 165 29.66 52.80 -24.49
CA SER A 165 31.05 53.14 -24.81
C SER A 165 31.60 54.44 -24.19
N GLY A 166 30.73 55.33 -23.69
CA GLY A 166 31.09 56.52 -22.91
C GLY A 166 30.86 56.45 -21.39
N CYS A 167 30.50 55.30 -20.82
CA CYS A 167 30.27 55.13 -19.38
C CYS A 167 31.48 54.57 -18.61
N GLU A 168 31.49 54.77 -17.29
CA GLU A 168 32.50 54.18 -16.41
C GLU A 168 32.48 52.66 -16.48
N LYS A 169 33.63 52.05 -16.77
CA LYS A 169 33.79 50.59 -16.93
C LYS A 169 33.19 49.76 -15.79
N ASN A 170 33.28 50.26 -14.55
CA ASN A 170 32.76 49.61 -13.35
C ASN A 170 31.21 49.56 -13.31
N LYS A 171 30.54 50.56 -13.92
CA LYS A 171 29.07 50.54 -14.08
C LYS A 171 28.66 49.58 -15.19
N ILE A 172 29.44 49.51 -16.27
CA ILE A 172 29.21 48.56 -17.38
C ILE A 172 29.35 47.12 -16.88
N SER A 173 30.41 46.79 -16.12
CA SER A 173 30.58 45.45 -15.56
C SER A 173 29.45 45.08 -14.60
N ALA A 174 29.06 45.98 -13.69
CA ALA A 174 27.93 45.72 -12.78
C ALA A 174 26.61 45.46 -13.52
N VAL A 175 26.35 46.15 -14.64
CA VAL A 175 25.18 45.88 -15.49
C VAL A 175 25.31 44.54 -16.23
N LYS A 176 26.50 44.17 -16.71
CA LYS A 176 26.75 42.84 -17.30
C LYS A 176 26.51 41.71 -16.29
N ASP A 177 27.02 41.84 -15.08
CA ASP A 177 26.85 40.85 -14.02
C ASP A 177 25.37 40.72 -13.60
N ALA A 178 24.64 41.84 -13.55
CA ALA A 178 23.20 41.85 -13.33
C ALA A 178 22.42 41.18 -14.47
N ILE A 179 22.77 41.44 -15.74
CA ILE A 179 22.13 40.80 -16.90
C ILE A 179 22.42 39.29 -16.93
N ALA A 180 23.68 38.88 -16.71
CA ALA A 180 24.07 37.48 -16.70
C ALA A 180 23.37 36.70 -15.57
N SER A 181 23.33 37.26 -14.35
CA SER A 181 22.62 36.64 -13.23
C SER A 181 21.10 36.60 -13.44
N LEU A 182 20.49 37.64 -14.02
CA LEU A 182 19.07 37.61 -14.42
C LEU A 182 18.80 36.57 -15.52
N GLN A 183 19.71 36.39 -16.48
CA GLN A 183 19.55 35.41 -17.55
C GLN A 183 19.61 33.97 -17.01
N VAL A 184 20.61 33.66 -16.17
CA VAL A 184 20.71 32.37 -15.47
C VAL A 184 19.47 32.10 -14.61
N ASN A 185 18.99 33.11 -13.86
CA ASN A 185 17.77 32.99 -13.07
C ASN A 185 16.52 32.72 -13.94
N ASN A 186 16.39 33.39 -15.08
CA ASN A 186 15.26 33.14 -16.00
C ASN A 186 15.32 31.73 -16.62
N GLU A 187 16.52 31.25 -16.99
CA GLU A 187 16.70 29.89 -17.50
C GLU A 187 16.32 28.83 -16.47
N ILE A 188 16.77 29.00 -15.22
CA ILE A 188 16.35 28.16 -14.08
C ILE A 188 14.82 28.21 -13.91
N LEU A 189 14.22 29.40 -13.89
CA LEU A 189 12.76 29.55 -13.76
C LEU A 189 11.99 28.91 -14.93
N HIS A 190 12.51 28.95 -16.16
CA HIS A 190 11.92 28.24 -17.30
C HIS A 190 12.03 26.72 -17.16
N TYR A 191 13.17 26.21 -16.69
CA TYR A 191 13.36 24.79 -16.40
C TYR A 191 12.43 24.31 -15.27
N GLU A 192 12.27 25.09 -14.19
CA GLU A 192 11.32 24.77 -13.11
C GLU A 192 9.87 24.78 -13.61
N ASN A 193 9.45 25.82 -14.32
CA ASN A 193 8.09 25.93 -14.84
C ASN A 193 7.75 24.81 -15.82
N THR A 194 8.68 24.42 -16.69
CA THR A 194 8.47 23.31 -17.65
C THR A 194 8.36 21.97 -16.93
N ASN A 195 9.23 21.69 -15.96
CA ASN A 195 9.16 20.49 -15.13
C ASN A 195 7.85 20.41 -14.32
N LEU A 196 7.46 21.48 -13.63
CA LEU A 196 6.21 21.54 -12.86
C LEU A 196 4.99 21.35 -13.76
N ARG A 197 4.93 22.01 -14.93
CA ARG A 197 3.89 21.79 -15.94
C ARG A 197 3.85 20.34 -16.44
N GLN A 198 5.00 19.71 -16.66
CA GLN A 198 5.07 18.30 -17.05
C GLN A 198 4.52 17.40 -15.94
N VAL A 199 4.93 17.59 -14.69
CA VAL A 199 4.43 16.79 -13.54
C VAL A 199 2.92 16.95 -13.37
N ILE A 200 2.39 18.18 -13.42
CA ILE A 200 0.95 18.46 -13.39
C ILE A 200 0.25 17.76 -14.56
N SER A 201 0.79 17.82 -15.78
CA SER A 201 0.21 17.13 -16.94
C SER A 201 0.16 15.61 -16.78
N THR A 202 1.16 15.01 -16.10
CA THR A 202 1.18 13.56 -15.85
C THR A 202 0.20 13.15 -14.76
N LYS A 203 0.08 13.92 -13.67
CA LYS A 203 -0.91 13.68 -12.61
C LYS A 203 -2.35 13.91 -13.06
N ASN A 204 -2.59 14.94 -13.86
CA ASN A 204 -3.92 15.30 -14.35
C ASN A 204 -4.35 14.54 -15.61
N ARG A 205 -3.54 13.58 -16.10
CA ARG A 205 -4.00 12.66 -17.16
C ARG A 205 -5.22 11.90 -16.66
N PRO A 206 -6.41 12.06 -17.30
CA PRO A 206 -7.59 11.38 -16.84
C PRO A 206 -7.35 9.88 -16.89
N ILE A 207 -7.55 9.20 -15.76
CA ILE A 207 -7.57 7.75 -15.69
C ILE A 207 -8.73 7.31 -16.59
N ARG A 208 -8.42 6.91 -17.84
CA ARG A 208 -9.40 6.28 -18.74
C ARG A 208 -10.10 5.21 -17.92
N GLN A 209 -11.43 5.28 -17.83
CA GLN A 209 -12.21 4.29 -17.09
C GLN A 209 -11.83 2.91 -17.64
N LYS A 210 -11.02 2.18 -16.86
CA LYS A 210 -10.63 0.84 -17.22
C LYS A 210 -11.90 0.03 -17.11
N LYS A 211 -12.42 -0.48 -18.24
CA LYS A 211 -13.29 -1.67 -18.19
C LYS A 211 -12.56 -2.65 -17.29
N THR A 212 -13.18 -3.05 -16.19
CA THR A 212 -12.70 -4.14 -15.36
C THR A 212 -12.42 -5.28 -16.33
N LEU A 213 -11.17 -5.76 -16.40
CA LEU A 213 -10.96 -7.00 -17.11
C LEU A 213 -11.85 -8.03 -16.41
N GLU A 214 -12.80 -8.60 -17.15
CA GLU A 214 -13.32 -9.90 -16.78
C GLU A 214 -12.12 -10.84 -16.82
N LEU A 215 -11.49 -11.00 -15.66
CA LEU A 215 -10.62 -12.12 -15.38
C LEU A 215 -11.50 -13.34 -15.66
N GLN A 216 -11.22 -14.02 -16.80
CA GLN A 216 -11.83 -15.29 -17.13
C GLN A 216 -11.91 -16.11 -15.86
N GLN A 217 -13.12 -16.59 -15.52
CA GLN A 217 -13.46 -17.22 -14.25
C GLN A 217 -12.25 -17.89 -13.63
N TYR A 218 -11.82 -17.36 -12.48
CA TYR A 218 -10.62 -17.78 -11.76
C TYR A 218 -10.60 -19.31 -11.71
N LYS A 219 -9.80 -19.96 -12.57
CA LYS A 219 -9.69 -21.42 -12.56
C LYS A 219 -9.26 -21.79 -11.15
N GLU A 220 -10.07 -22.58 -10.46
CA GLU A 220 -9.96 -22.77 -9.02
C GLU A 220 -8.72 -23.59 -8.64
N TYR A 221 -7.56 -22.93 -8.62
CA TYR A 221 -6.37 -23.49 -8.01
C TYR A 221 -6.59 -23.53 -6.50
N HIS A 222 -6.89 -24.73 -5.99
CA HIS A 222 -7.18 -24.99 -4.60
C HIS A 222 -5.93 -24.86 -3.72
N THR A 223 -5.49 -23.62 -3.47
CA THR A 223 -4.45 -23.33 -2.50
C THR A 223 -5.04 -23.19 -1.10
N PRO A 224 -4.32 -23.60 -0.03
CA PRO A 224 -4.81 -23.49 1.35
C PRO A 224 -5.19 -22.07 1.78
N ALA A 225 -4.61 -21.05 1.15
CA ALA A 225 -4.96 -19.64 1.39
C ALA A 225 -6.39 -19.32 0.90
N VAL A 226 -6.72 -19.66 -0.35
CA VAL A 226 -8.05 -19.42 -0.94
C VAL A 226 -9.14 -20.18 -0.18
N ALA A 227 -8.86 -21.41 0.27
CA ALA A 227 -9.79 -22.16 1.11
C ALA A 227 -10.08 -21.48 2.47
N ARG A 228 -9.05 -20.89 3.09
CA ARG A 228 -9.20 -20.12 4.34
C ARG A 228 -10.01 -18.84 4.14
N GLU A 229 -9.80 -18.13 3.03
CA GLU A 229 -10.56 -16.91 2.71
C GLU A 229 -12.04 -17.22 2.44
N LYS A 230 -12.34 -18.21 1.59
CA LYS A 230 -13.73 -18.67 1.35
C LYS A 230 -14.45 -18.99 2.66
N LYS A 231 -13.81 -19.79 3.53
CA LYS A 231 -14.36 -20.19 4.84
C LYS A 231 -14.50 -19.01 5.82
N LYS A 232 -13.70 -17.96 5.69
CA LYS A 232 -13.85 -16.70 6.45
C LYS A 232 -15.05 -15.90 5.96
N VAL A 233 -15.22 -15.74 4.65
CA VAL A 233 -16.35 -15.03 4.02
C VAL A 233 -17.68 -15.73 4.34
N GLU A 234 -17.70 -17.06 4.27
CA GLU A 234 -18.85 -17.89 4.63
C GLU A 234 -19.27 -17.68 6.10
N ARG A 235 -18.33 -17.82 7.05
CA ARG A 235 -18.57 -17.53 8.48
C ARG A 235 -19.06 -16.10 8.74
N GLU A 236 -18.59 -15.12 7.96
CA GLU A 236 -19.08 -13.73 8.08
C GLU A 236 -20.50 -13.56 7.53
N LYS A 237 -20.89 -14.30 6.47
CA LYS A 237 -22.27 -14.35 5.96
C LYS A 237 -23.20 -14.99 6.99
N GLU A 238 -22.87 -16.19 7.48
CA GLU A 238 -23.63 -16.88 8.53
C GLU A 238 -23.81 -16.00 9.77
N ARG A 239 -22.76 -15.29 10.21
CA ARG A 239 -22.84 -14.40 11.37
C ARG A 239 -23.77 -13.21 11.11
N LYS A 240 -23.78 -12.66 9.89
CA LYS A 240 -24.70 -11.58 9.49
C LYS A 240 -26.15 -12.06 9.40
N GLU A 241 -26.40 -13.28 8.92
CA GLU A 241 -27.73 -13.87 8.86
C GLU A 241 -28.29 -14.18 10.25
N ARG A 242 -27.52 -14.87 11.11
CA ARG A 242 -27.91 -15.12 12.50
C ARG A 242 -28.18 -13.82 13.27
N ALA A 243 -27.41 -12.76 13.01
CA ALA A 243 -27.65 -11.45 13.60
C ALA A 243 -28.97 -10.81 13.10
N LYS A 244 -29.28 -10.90 11.80
CA LYS A 244 -30.57 -10.46 11.23
C LYS A 244 -31.75 -11.25 11.80
N GLU A 245 -31.62 -12.56 11.92
CA GLU A 245 -32.66 -13.44 12.47
C GLU A 245 -32.93 -13.12 13.95
N LEU A 246 -31.88 -12.96 14.76
CA LEU A 246 -32.00 -12.54 16.16
C LEU A 246 -32.65 -11.16 16.30
N ALA A 247 -32.31 -10.20 15.41
CA ALA A 247 -32.94 -8.88 15.37
C ALA A 247 -34.42 -8.94 14.95
N ALA A 248 -34.78 -9.77 13.98
CA ALA A 248 -36.18 -9.98 13.59
C ALA A 248 -36.98 -10.63 14.74
N ARG A 249 -36.39 -11.62 15.43
CA ARG A 249 -37.01 -12.31 16.57
C ARG A 249 -37.18 -11.40 17.79
N SER A 250 -36.24 -10.49 18.06
CA SER A 250 -36.37 -9.49 19.12
C SER A 250 -37.41 -8.42 18.76
N ALA A 251 -37.43 -7.93 17.52
CA ALA A 251 -38.43 -7.00 17.02
C ALA A 251 -39.86 -7.56 17.07
N LYS A 252 -40.05 -8.85 16.73
CA LYS A 252 -41.35 -9.53 16.89
C LYS A 252 -41.78 -9.56 18.36
N LYS A 253 -40.92 -10.04 19.26
CA LYS A 253 -41.20 -10.04 20.72
C LYS A 253 -41.50 -8.64 21.27
N ALA A 254 -40.88 -7.59 20.75
CA ALA A 254 -41.16 -6.21 21.14
C ALA A 254 -42.55 -5.76 20.67
N ARG A 255 -42.94 -6.07 19.42
CA ARG A 255 -44.30 -5.82 18.90
C ARG A 255 -45.36 -6.56 19.71
N ASP A 256 -45.14 -7.85 20.00
CA ASP A 256 -46.08 -8.68 20.78
C ASP A 256 -46.29 -8.10 22.20
N ARG A 257 -45.20 -7.64 22.85
CA ARG A 257 -45.26 -6.96 24.15
C ARG A 257 -45.98 -5.60 24.09
N ALA A 258 -45.76 -4.82 23.03
CA ALA A 258 -46.43 -3.54 22.83
C ALA A 258 -47.95 -3.74 22.62
N ALA A 259 -48.34 -4.70 21.78
CA ALA A 259 -49.73 -5.08 21.54
C ALA A 259 -50.42 -5.56 22.84
N ALA A 260 -49.77 -6.43 23.61
CA ALA A 260 -50.29 -6.87 24.91
C ALA A 260 -50.42 -5.73 25.94
N THR A 261 -49.58 -4.70 25.85
CA THR A 261 -49.64 -3.51 26.73
C THR A 261 -50.80 -2.59 26.32
N LEU A 262 -50.97 -2.37 25.01
CA LEU A 262 -52.12 -1.65 24.45
C LEU A 262 -53.45 -2.33 24.78
N GLN A 263 -53.53 -3.66 24.67
CA GLN A 263 -54.72 -4.42 25.02
C GLN A 263 -55.05 -4.27 26.52
N LYS A 264 -54.06 -4.43 27.41
CA LYS A 264 -54.23 -4.21 28.86
C LYS A 264 -54.63 -2.76 29.21
N ALA A 265 -54.25 -1.77 28.40
CA ALA A 265 -54.70 -0.39 28.57
C ALA A 265 -56.18 -0.23 28.15
N ARG A 266 -56.56 -0.81 27.01
CA ARG A 266 -57.94 -0.84 26.51
C ARG A 266 -58.90 -1.56 27.47
N ASP A 267 -58.48 -2.71 28.01
CA ASP A 267 -59.23 -3.49 29.00
C ASP A 267 -59.34 -2.80 30.37
N LYS A 268 -58.47 -1.82 30.67
CA LYS A 268 -58.60 -0.94 31.84
C LYS A 268 -59.57 0.21 31.58
N GLN A 269 -59.66 0.71 30.35
CA GLN A 269 -60.59 1.77 29.97
C GLN A 269 -62.03 1.25 29.80
N SER A 270 -62.23 0.00 29.39
CA SER A 270 -63.55 -0.62 29.24
C SER A 270 -64.19 -1.10 30.54
N LYS A 271 -63.43 -1.17 31.65
CA LYS A 271 -63.98 -1.54 32.95
C LYS A 271 -64.74 -0.37 33.58
N PRO A 272 -66.03 -0.54 33.97
CA PRO A 272 -66.79 0.53 34.61
C PRO A 272 -66.15 0.92 35.95
N ARG A 273 -66.00 2.22 36.20
CA ARG A 273 -65.55 2.75 37.50
C ARG A 273 -66.55 2.33 38.57
N ARG A 274 -66.19 1.37 39.43
CA ARG A 274 -67.00 1.00 40.60
C ARG A 274 -67.18 2.25 41.47
N LYS A 275 -68.43 2.63 41.76
CA LYS A 275 -68.70 3.72 42.72
C LYS A 275 -68.11 3.32 44.08
N ALA A 276 -67.40 4.25 44.72
CA ALA A 276 -66.90 4.03 46.07
C ALA A 276 -68.09 4.09 47.06
N SER A 277 -68.37 2.98 47.73
CA SER A 277 -69.27 2.94 48.90
C SER A 277 -68.45 3.10 50.18
N SER A 278 -69.02 3.81 51.15
CA SER A 278 -68.33 4.37 52.31
C SER A 278 -68.30 3.46 53.55
N SER A 279 -67.27 3.68 54.39
CA SER A 279 -67.21 3.32 55.82
C SER A 279 -67.04 1.79 56.13
N GLN A 280 -66.42 1.36 57.24
CA GLN A 280 -65.67 2.09 58.27
C GLN A 280 -64.75 1.13 59.07
N LYS A 281 -63.91 1.75 59.91
CA LYS A 281 -63.26 1.23 61.14
C LYS A 281 -61.96 0.43 61.03
N SER A 282 -61.21 0.59 62.11
CA SER A 282 -59.77 0.47 62.28
C SER A 282 -59.38 -0.68 63.20
N LYS A 283 -58.11 -1.10 63.16
CA LYS A 283 -57.36 -1.46 64.36
C LYS A 283 -55.94 -0.87 64.28
N ILE A 284 -55.62 -0.01 65.25
CA ILE A 284 -54.28 0.53 65.52
C ILE A 284 -53.73 -0.18 66.77
N SER A 285 -52.54 -0.75 66.68
CA SER A 285 -51.55 -0.92 67.78
C SER A 285 -50.30 -1.62 67.22
N LYS A 286 -49.06 -1.35 67.63
CA LYS A 286 -48.51 -0.34 68.56
C LYS A 286 -46.98 -0.30 68.38
N ARG A 287 -46.38 0.88 68.57
CA ARG A 287 -44.96 1.15 68.94
C ARG A 287 -43.88 0.75 67.90
N GLY A 288 -42.74 1.45 67.83
CA GLY A 288 -42.25 2.55 68.69
C GLY A 288 -41.77 3.79 67.92
N SER A 289 -42.03 4.96 68.50
CA SER A 289 -41.19 6.16 68.45
C SER A 289 -39.91 5.92 69.31
N ASP A 290 -38.94 6.79 69.55
CA ASP A 290 -38.69 8.24 69.42
C ASP A 290 -37.15 8.44 69.32
N ALA A 291 -36.55 9.55 68.86
CA ALA A 291 -37.03 10.81 68.29
C ALA A 291 -35.99 11.31 67.23
N GLY A 292 -35.64 12.61 67.19
CA GLY A 292 -34.49 13.14 66.43
C GLY A 292 -33.77 14.28 67.16
N SER A 293 -32.53 14.59 66.76
CA SER A 293 -31.88 15.89 66.98
C SER A 293 -30.75 16.14 65.98
N GLN A 294 -30.18 17.35 65.99
CA GLN A 294 -29.58 18.02 64.83
C GLN A 294 -28.05 17.88 64.67
N SER A 295 -27.61 18.28 63.47
CA SER A 295 -26.38 19.04 63.15
C SER A 295 -25.08 18.31 62.74
N GLY A 296 -24.42 18.90 61.73
CA GLY A 296 -22.97 18.78 61.48
C GLY A 296 -22.51 17.72 60.48
N GLY A 297 -21.92 18.13 59.34
CA GLY A 297 -21.07 17.25 58.52
C GLY A 297 -21.22 17.41 57.00
N VAL A 298 -20.41 18.28 56.38
CA VAL A 298 -20.30 18.41 54.91
C VAL A 298 -19.45 17.27 54.34
N SER A 299 -19.94 16.55 53.32
CA SER A 299 -19.17 16.17 52.11
C SER A 299 -19.99 15.37 51.09
N ALA A 300 -19.65 15.52 49.82
CA ALA A 300 -20.41 15.00 48.68
C ALA A 300 -20.24 13.48 48.44
N SER A 301 -21.28 12.84 47.88
CA SER A 301 -21.17 11.52 47.23
C SER A 301 -21.29 11.67 45.72
N GLN A 302 -20.27 11.21 44.99
CA GLN A 302 -20.22 11.20 43.54
C GLN A 302 -20.72 9.86 42.97
N GLY A 303 -21.31 9.92 41.77
CA GLY A 303 -20.96 9.05 40.64
C GLY A 303 -21.21 7.54 40.75
N ALA A 304 -22.14 7.03 39.94
CA ALA A 304 -22.27 5.60 39.68
C ALA A 304 -21.00 5.00 39.04
N GLN A 305 -20.60 3.80 39.47
CA GLN A 305 -19.43 3.10 38.92
C GLN A 305 -19.69 2.51 37.52
N PRO A 306 -18.69 2.52 36.62
CA PRO A 306 -18.82 1.96 35.26
C PRO A 306 -18.73 0.42 35.24
N PRO A 307 -19.30 -0.25 34.20
CA PRO A 307 -19.35 -1.70 34.11
C PRO A 307 -17.98 -2.36 33.82
N THR A 308 -17.78 -3.57 34.35
CA THR A 308 -16.54 -4.34 34.23
C THR A 308 -16.30 -4.87 32.81
N LYS A 309 -15.03 -4.84 32.36
CA LYS A 309 -14.63 -5.32 31.03
C LYS A 309 -14.49 -6.84 31.01
N THR A 310 -15.30 -7.51 30.19
CA THR A 310 -15.32 -8.97 30.02
C THR A 310 -14.72 -9.37 28.66
N THR A 311 -13.97 -10.46 28.62
CA THR A 311 -13.42 -11.03 27.36
C THR A 311 -14.50 -11.66 26.47
N THR A 312 -14.18 -11.86 25.19
CA THR A 312 -15.02 -12.59 24.21
C THR A 312 -15.32 -14.05 24.59
N ARG A 313 -14.73 -14.58 25.67
CA ARG A 313 -15.01 -15.91 26.26
C ARG A 313 -15.64 -15.82 27.67
N GLY A 314 -16.21 -14.68 28.04
CA GLY A 314 -17.00 -14.53 29.28
C GLY A 314 -16.21 -14.43 30.58
N ARG A 315 -14.87 -14.33 30.54
CA ARG A 315 -14.05 -14.13 31.75
C ARG A 315 -13.85 -12.64 32.02
N ASN A 316 -14.13 -12.22 33.26
CA ASN A 316 -13.85 -10.87 33.77
C ASN A 316 -12.34 -10.67 33.95
N ILE A 317 -11.83 -9.53 33.50
CA ILE A 317 -10.45 -9.11 33.73
C ILE A 317 -10.45 -8.07 34.86
N ARG A 318 -9.65 -8.31 35.90
CA ARG A 318 -9.19 -7.25 36.81
C ARG A 318 -7.83 -6.76 36.28
N LEU A 319 -7.78 -5.50 35.86
CA LEU A 319 -6.53 -4.86 35.46
C LEU A 319 -5.73 -4.49 36.73
N PRO A 320 -4.39 -4.66 36.75
CA PRO A 320 -3.58 -4.16 37.85
C PRO A 320 -3.47 -2.63 37.79
N LYS A 321 -3.48 -1.96 38.96
CA LYS A 321 -3.53 -0.50 39.17
C LYS A 321 -2.50 0.37 38.41
N LYS A 322 -1.52 -0.23 37.73
CA LYS A 322 -0.58 0.49 36.86
C LYS A 322 -1.12 0.78 35.45
N PHE A 323 -2.37 0.40 35.18
CA PHE A 323 -3.07 0.57 33.90
C PHE A 323 -4.54 1.04 34.09
N GLU A 324 -4.85 1.68 35.22
CA GLU A 324 -6.05 2.50 35.43
C GLU A 324 -5.70 3.98 35.27
#